data_AF-R7K306-F1
#
_entry.id   AF-R7K306-F1
#
_cell.length_a   1.000
_cell.length_b   1.000
_cell.length_c   1.000
_cell.angle_alpha   90.00
_cell.angle_beta   90.00
_cell.angle_gamma   90.00
#
_symmetry.space_group_name_H-M   'P 1'
#
loop_
_entity.id
_entity.type
_entity.pdbx_description
1 polymer ?
#
loop_
_entity_poly.entity_id
_entity_poly.type
_entity_poly.pdbx_seq_one_letter_code
_entity_poly.pdbx_strand_id
1 'polypeptide(L)'
;MPRKKATSKRANNEGSVYKNKRGLWVAQATIGYDENGKQIRKAVSGKTRAEAIANLAPYLPKNGARKQLIQQDMSLQNHMQFWLMKYKKRTIAPRTFERYIVNAKRYIYPYMGNYLPQNI
;
A
#
# COMPACT_ATOMS: atom_id res chain seq x y z
N MET A 1 -46.86 -6.34 -8.70
CA MET A 1 -45.48 -6.59 -9.20
C MET A 1 -44.53 -6.67 -8.01
N PRO A 2 -43.68 -7.70 -7.87
CA PRO A 2 -42.82 -7.81 -6.70
C PRO A 2 -41.68 -6.80 -6.76
N ARG A 3 -41.46 -6.07 -5.66
CA ARG A 3 -40.47 -4.98 -5.53
C ARG A 3 -39.06 -5.52 -5.75
N LYS A 4 -38.33 -4.96 -6.74
CA LYS A 4 -36.92 -5.26 -7.02
C LYS A 4 -36.08 -4.93 -5.77
N LYS A 5 -35.46 -5.94 -5.13
CA LYS A 5 -34.60 -5.74 -3.96
C LYS A 5 -33.44 -4.80 -4.33
N ALA A 6 -33.32 -3.68 -3.62
CA ALA A 6 -32.24 -2.73 -3.80
C ALA A 6 -30.89 -3.41 -3.55
N THR A 7 -29.99 -3.34 -4.54
CA THR A 7 -28.60 -3.78 -4.42
C THR A 7 -27.89 -2.84 -3.47
N SER A 8 -27.78 -3.24 -2.19
CA SER A 8 -26.92 -2.59 -1.21
C SER A 8 -25.54 -2.35 -1.83
N LYS A 9 -25.11 -1.08 -1.86
CA LYS A 9 -23.79 -0.67 -2.31
C LYS A 9 -22.75 -1.50 -1.53
N ARG A 10 -21.83 -2.16 -2.24
CA ARG A 10 -20.77 -2.95 -1.60
C ARG A 10 -19.87 -2.00 -0.82
N ALA A 11 -19.38 -2.40 0.35
CA ALA A 11 -18.46 -1.52 1.05
C ALA A 11 -17.14 -1.47 0.28
N ASN A 12 -16.51 -0.29 0.27
CA ASN A 12 -15.27 -0.08 -0.45
C ASN A 12 -14.19 -1.02 0.11
N ASN A 13 -13.43 -1.68 -0.77
CA ASN A 13 -12.31 -2.57 -0.45
C ASN A 13 -12.64 -3.97 0.12
N GLU A 14 -13.90 -4.42 0.16
CA GLU A 14 -14.24 -5.78 0.66
C GLU A 14 -13.94 -6.92 -0.33
N GLY A 15 -13.73 -6.60 -1.61
CA GLY A 15 -13.61 -7.62 -2.67
C GLY A 15 -14.98 -8.07 -3.22
N SER A 16 -15.05 -9.32 -3.72
CA SER A 16 -16.27 -9.91 -4.30
C SER A 16 -16.82 -11.00 -3.39
N VAL A 17 -18.07 -10.84 -2.94
CA VAL A 17 -18.79 -11.85 -2.15
C VAL A 17 -19.95 -12.41 -2.97
N TYR A 18 -19.95 -13.72 -3.21
CA TYR A 18 -20.95 -14.41 -4.04
C TYR A 18 -21.32 -15.79 -3.50
N LYS A 19 -22.45 -16.35 -3.95
CA LYS A 19 -22.89 -17.70 -3.59
C LYS A 19 -22.40 -18.71 -4.63
N ASN A 20 -21.74 -19.77 -4.19
CA ASN A 20 -21.26 -20.84 -5.07
C ASN A 20 -22.39 -21.82 -5.45
N LYS A 21 -22.18 -22.65 -6.48
CA LYS A 21 -23.16 -23.66 -6.96
C LYS A 21 -23.60 -24.64 -5.88
N ARG A 22 -22.77 -24.88 -4.87
CA ARG A 22 -23.05 -25.74 -3.69
C ARG A 22 -23.81 -25.02 -2.56
N GLY A 23 -24.23 -23.78 -2.76
CA GLY A 23 -25.02 -23.02 -1.80
C GLY A 23 -24.23 -22.25 -0.72
N LEU A 24 -22.90 -22.41 -0.68
CA LEU A 24 -22.02 -21.70 0.27
C LEU A 24 -21.72 -20.27 -0.18
N TRP A 25 -21.55 -19.36 0.76
CA TRP A 25 -21.06 -18.01 0.52
C TRP A 25 -19.55 -18.02 0.36
N VAL A 26 -19.03 -17.30 -0.62
CA VAL A 26 -17.58 -17.16 -0.88
C VAL A 26 -17.26 -15.68 -0.87
N ALA A 27 -16.34 -15.28 -0.01
CA ALA A 27 -15.72 -13.96 -0.03
C ALA A 27 -14.35 -14.08 -0.69
N GLN A 28 -14.07 -13.20 -1.66
CA GLN A 28 -12.81 -13.14 -2.37
C GLN A 28 -12.23 -11.74 -2.29
N ALA A 29 -10.99 -11.62 -1.83
CA ALA A 29 -10.28 -10.35 -1.78
C ALA A 29 -8.84 -10.49 -2.28
N THR A 30 -8.30 -9.36 -2.70
CA THR A 30 -6.89 -9.24 -3.07
C THR A 30 -6.08 -9.04 -1.81
N ILE A 31 -5.15 -9.94 -1.55
CA ILE A 31 -4.27 -9.87 -0.38
C ILE A 31 -3.00 -9.08 -0.71
N GLY A 32 -2.53 -9.16 -1.95
CA GLY A 32 -1.31 -8.49 -2.35
C GLY A 32 -1.02 -8.60 -3.84
N TYR A 33 0.21 -8.26 -4.20
CA TYR A 33 0.76 -8.40 -5.54
C TYR A 33 2.09 -9.15 -5.44
N ASP A 34 2.31 -10.07 -6.37
CA ASP A 34 3.56 -10.80 -6.53
C ASP A 34 4.69 -9.86 -6.98
N GLU A 35 5.95 -10.30 -6.94
CA GLU A 35 7.13 -9.52 -7.36
C GLU A 35 7.02 -9.06 -8.82
N ASN A 36 6.30 -9.84 -9.63
CA ASN A 36 5.97 -9.54 -11.03
C ASN A 36 4.73 -8.65 -11.22
N GLY A 37 4.17 -8.08 -10.15
CA GLY A 37 2.98 -7.22 -10.18
C GLY A 37 1.66 -7.97 -10.40
N LYS A 38 1.66 -9.31 -10.36
CA LYS A 38 0.45 -10.12 -10.51
C LYS A 38 -0.39 -10.10 -9.22
N GLN A 39 -1.68 -9.85 -9.33
CA GLN A 39 -2.58 -9.77 -8.19
C GLN A 39 -2.77 -11.13 -7.52
N ILE A 40 -2.45 -11.24 -6.23
CA ILE A 40 -2.68 -12.44 -5.42
C ILE A 40 -4.04 -12.31 -4.74
N ARG A 41 -4.98 -13.16 -5.16
CA ARG A 41 -6.35 -13.20 -4.63
C ARG A 41 -6.55 -14.44 -3.78
N LYS A 42 -7.23 -14.29 -2.64
CA LYS A 42 -7.66 -15.41 -1.80
C LYS A 42 -9.18 -15.42 -1.70
N ALA A 43 -9.74 -16.62 -1.81
CA ALA A 43 -11.17 -16.87 -1.65
C ALA A 43 -11.38 -17.76 -0.44
N VAL A 44 -12.35 -17.40 0.40
CA VAL A 44 -12.72 -18.15 1.61
C VAL A 44 -14.24 -18.34 1.61
N SER A 45 -14.70 -19.50 2.06
CA SER A 45 -16.13 -19.83 2.11
C SER A 45 -16.70 -19.77 3.53
N GLY A 46 -18.01 -19.60 3.62
CA GLY A 46 -18.82 -19.63 4.85
C GLY A 46 -20.24 -20.10 4.55
N LYS A 47 -20.97 -20.54 5.58
CA LYS A 47 -22.39 -20.93 5.42
C LYS A 47 -23.27 -19.69 5.30
N THR A 48 -22.85 -18.57 5.91
CA THR A 48 -23.52 -17.27 5.82
C THR A 48 -22.61 -16.21 5.20
N ARG A 49 -23.22 -15.12 4.69
CA ARG A 49 -22.46 -13.97 4.15
C ARG A 49 -21.54 -13.35 5.20
N ALA A 50 -22.02 -13.23 6.42
CA ALA A 50 -21.27 -12.65 7.54
C ALA A 50 -20.07 -13.53 7.92
N GLU A 51 -20.26 -14.86 7.98
CA GLU A 51 -19.16 -15.80 8.23
C GLU A 51 -18.09 -15.74 7.12
N ALA A 52 -18.50 -15.67 5.84
CA ALA A 52 -17.54 -15.58 4.75
C ALA A 52 -16.68 -14.30 4.84
N ILE A 53 -17.28 -13.18 5.23
CA ILE A 53 -16.56 -11.90 5.45
C ILE A 53 -15.67 -12.00 6.69
N ALA A 54 -16.17 -12.55 7.80
CA ALA A 54 -15.40 -12.73 9.02
C ALA A 54 -14.20 -13.67 8.82
N ASN A 55 -14.37 -14.74 8.03
CA ASN A 55 -13.28 -15.65 7.67
C ASN A 55 -12.27 -15.02 6.72
N LEU A 56 -12.67 -14.00 5.97
CA LEU A 56 -11.80 -13.27 5.05
C LEU A 56 -11.06 -12.10 5.74
N ALA A 57 -11.63 -11.52 6.79
CA ALA A 57 -11.04 -10.40 7.52
C ALA A 57 -9.60 -10.61 8.03
N PRO A 58 -9.19 -11.80 8.53
CA PRO A 58 -7.80 -12.07 8.91
C PRO A 58 -6.81 -12.03 7.75
N TYR A 59 -7.29 -12.31 6.54
CA TYR A 59 -6.48 -12.38 5.33
C TYR A 59 -6.44 -11.06 4.56
N LEU A 60 -7.33 -10.13 4.89
CA LEU A 60 -7.23 -8.78 4.38
C LEU A 60 -5.99 -8.11 4.99
N PRO A 61 -5.18 -7.40 4.19
CA PRO A 61 -4.12 -6.58 4.74
C PRO A 61 -4.77 -5.56 5.69
N LYS A 62 -4.54 -5.70 6.99
CA LYS A 62 -5.06 -4.79 8.05
C LYS A 62 -4.67 -3.33 7.82
N ASN A 63 -3.64 -3.13 7.01
CA ASN A 63 -3.13 -1.84 6.58
C ASN A 63 -3.40 -1.74 5.08
N GLY A 64 -4.31 -0.85 4.68
CA GLY A 64 -4.77 -0.69 3.29
C GLY A 64 -3.65 -0.60 2.24
N ALA A 65 -4.08 -0.71 0.98
CA ALA A 65 -3.25 -0.70 -0.24
C ALA A 65 -1.85 -0.09 -0.06
N ARG A 66 -0.83 -0.97 -0.04
CA ARG A 66 0.60 -0.63 -0.02
C ARG A 66 0.94 0.49 0.97
N LYS A 67 1.19 0.14 2.24
CA LYS A 67 2.44 0.66 2.81
C LYS A 67 3.53 0.07 1.93
N GLN A 68 4.07 0.87 0.99
CA GLN A 68 5.46 0.65 0.58
C GLN A 68 6.19 0.39 1.88
N LEU A 69 6.80 -0.79 2.00
CA LEU A 69 7.79 -1.03 3.03
C LEU A 69 8.88 0.00 2.72
N ILE A 70 8.70 1.22 3.22
CA ILE A 70 9.75 2.21 3.35
C ILE A 70 10.78 1.42 4.13
N GLN A 71 11.93 1.14 3.53
CA GLN A 71 13.05 0.50 4.22
C GLN A 71 13.24 1.29 5.52
N GLN A 72 12.78 0.69 6.62
CA GLN A 72 12.71 1.35 7.94
C GLN A 72 14.11 1.69 8.44
N ASP A 73 15.14 1.09 7.83
CA ASP A 73 16.53 1.20 8.24
C ASP A 73 17.35 2.18 7.36
N MET A 74 16.70 2.95 6.48
CA MET A 74 17.41 3.94 5.66
C MET A 74 17.56 5.26 6.41
N SER A 75 18.80 5.67 6.69
CA SER A 75 19.09 6.99 7.27
C SER A 75 18.58 8.13 6.39
N LEU A 76 18.28 9.27 7.00
CA LEU A 76 17.82 10.49 6.30
C LEU A 76 18.77 10.85 5.16
N GLN A 77 20.07 10.76 5.40
CA GLN A 77 21.09 11.05 4.38
C GLN A 77 20.91 10.17 3.14
N ASN A 78 20.81 8.85 3.32
CA ASN A 78 20.67 7.91 2.23
C ASN A 78 19.33 8.10 1.49
N HIS A 79 18.26 8.35 2.24
CA HIS A 79 16.93 8.59 1.68
C HIS A 79 16.89 9.88 0.85
N MET A 80 17.43 10.97 1.40
CA MET A 80 17.48 12.27 0.73
C MET A 80 18.38 12.23 -0.51
N GLN A 81 19.52 11.54 -0.43
CA GLN A 81 20.41 11.35 -1.58
C GLN A 81 19.73 10.54 -2.70
N PHE A 82 19.04 9.46 -2.35
CA PHE A 82 18.25 8.68 -3.30
C PHE A 82 17.19 9.54 -3.98
N TRP A 83 16.44 10.33 -3.20
CA TRP A 83 15.40 11.20 -3.74
C TRP A 83 15.95 12.28 -4.68
N LEU A 84 17.06 12.92 -4.28
CA LEU A 84 17.74 13.91 -5.09
C LEU A 84 18.18 13.33 -6.44
N MET A 85 18.84 12.17 -6.42
CA MET A 85 19.41 11.54 -7.61
C MET A 85 18.35 10.94 -8.53
N LYS A 86 17.34 10.25 -7.97
CA LYS A 86 16.35 9.51 -8.76
C LYS A 86 15.24 10.40 -9.31
N TYR A 87 14.76 11.35 -8.52
CA TYR A 87 13.59 12.16 -8.88
C TYR A 87 13.99 13.59 -9.23
N LYS A 88 14.72 14.28 -8.34
CA LYS A 88 14.95 15.73 -8.54
C LYS A 88 15.90 16.06 -9.67
N LYS A 89 16.97 15.28 -9.88
CA LYS A 89 17.96 15.54 -10.94
C LYS A 89 17.35 15.77 -12.34
N ARG A 90 16.23 15.10 -12.65
CA ARG A 90 15.54 15.23 -13.96
C ARG A 90 14.62 16.45 -14.06
N THR A 91 14.30 17.10 -12.95
CA THR A 91 13.26 18.14 -12.86
C THR A 91 13.80 19.55 -12.70
N ILE A 92 15.08 19.71 -12.33
CA ILE A 92 15.67 21.01 -12.03
C ILE A 92 16.97 21.22 -12.80
N ALA A 93 17.32 22.49 -13.02
CA ALA A 93 18.56 22.87 -13.69
C ALA A 93 19.81 22.38 -12.92
N PRO A 94 20.91 22.06 -13.60
CA PRO A 94 22.13 21.51 -12.98
C PRO A 94 22.67 22.36 -11.82
N ARG A 95 22.73 23.68 -12.00
CA ARG A 95 23.24 24.60 -10.98
C ARG A 95 22.38 24.62 -9.70
N THR A 96 21.06 24.47 -9.85
CA THR A 96 20.14 24.36 -8.71
C THR A 96 20.32 23.03 -7.99
N PHE A 97 20.53 21.94 -8.76
CA PHE A 97 20.78 20.61 -8.21
C PHE A 97 22.08 20.55 -7.40
N GLU A 98 23.16 21.14 -7.92
CA GLU A 98 24.43 21.27 -7.19
C GLU A 98 24.25 22.02 -5.88
N ARG A 99 23.53 23.15 -5.89
CA ARG A 99 23.25 23.91 -4.66
C ARG A 99 22.47 23.08 -3.64
N TYR A 100 21.53 22.25 -4.08
CA TYR A 100 20.78 21.35 -3.18
C TYR A 100 21.68 20.30 -2.55
N ILE A 101 22.61 19.71 -3.32
CA ILE A 101 23.59 18.76 -2.77
C ILE A 101 24.51 19.44 -1.75
N VAL A 102 25.01 20.63 -2.07
CA VAL A 102 25.90 21.39 -1.17
C VAL A 102 25.19 21.72 0.14
N ASN A 103 23.95 22.23 0.06
CA ASN A 103 23.17 22.56 1.26
C ASN A 103 22.88 21.32 2.11
N ALA A 104 22.53 20.20 1.48
CA ALA A 104 22.31 18.93 2.17
C ALA A 104 23.56 18.48 2.94
N LYS A 105 24.72 18.49 2.27
CA LYS A 105 25.99 18.08 2.87
C LYS A 105 26.47 19.01 3.98
N ARG A 106 26.25 20.33 3.86
CA ARG A 106 26.75 21.32 4.83
C ARG A 106 25.85 21.49 6.04
N TYR A 107 24.53 21.46 5.84
CA TYR A 107 23.58 21.92 6.86
C TYR A 107 22.60 20.87 7.34
N ILE A 108 22.40 19.77 6.59
CA ILE A 108 21.41 18.76 6.96
C ILE A 108 22.10 17.50 7.46
N TYR A 109 23.00 16.92 6.67
CA TYR A 109 23.64 15.64 7.00
C TYR A 109 24.44 15.66 8.31
N PRO A 110 25.22 16.72 8.64
CA PRO A 110 26.00 16.73 9.88
C PRO A 110 25.13 16.68 11.15
N TYR A 111 23.91 17.21 11.08
CA TYR A 111 23.03 17.34 12.25
C TYR A 111 21.97 16.25 12.30
N MET A 112 21.41 15.86 11.15
CA MET A 112 20.23 15.01 11.07
C MET A 112 20.43 13.79 10.15
N GLY A 113 21.59 13.65 9.49
CA GLY A 113 21.81 12.63 8.46
C GLY A 113 21.69 11.18 8.95
N ASN A 114 22.05 10.93 10.21
CA ASN A 114 22.06 9.60 10.82
C ASN A 114 20.69 9.18 11.39
N TYR A 115 19.75 10.11 11.52
CA TYR A 115 18.42 9.79 12.03
C TYR A 115 17.61 9.06 10.96
N LEU A 116 16.72 8.19 11.41
CA LEU A 116 15.69 7.65 10.54
C LEU A 116 14.67 8.76 10.25
N PRO A 117 14.13 8.86 9.02
CA PRO A 117 13.12 9.87 8.67
C PRO A 117 11.89 9.88 9.60
N GLN A 118 11.59 8.77 10.27
CA GLN A 118 10.49 8.62 11.21
C GLN A 118 10.78 9.20 12.61
N ASN A 119 12.05 9.46 12.91
CA ASN A 119 12.54 9.84 14.25
C ASN A 119 13.00 11.31 14.31
N ILE A 120 12.65 12.12 13.30
CA ILE A 120 12.97 13.55 13.21
C ILE A 120 11.71 14.37 13.48
#